data_AF-A0A1F2F4G5-F1
#
_entry.id   AF-A0A1F2F4G5-F1
#
_cell.length_a   1.000
_cell.length_b   1.000
_cell.length_c   1.000
_cell.angle_alpha   90.00
_cell.angle_beta   90.00
_cell.angle_gamma   90.00
#
_symmetry.space_group_name_H-M   'P 1'
#
loop_
_entity.id
_entity.type
_entity.pdbx_description
1 polymer ?
#
loop_
_entity_poly.entity_id
_entity_poly.type
_entity_poly.pdbx_seq_one_letter_code
_entity_poly.pdbx_strand_id
1 'polypeptide(L)'
;MSAMPRVVFVDTSVLTCLLDVPGKNQDRESVIPQFKTYKKAMVTMILPVTAVVETGNHIAQLSDGHQRREAAQRFDKTLAKVESGESPWIPNELTWDPTMIRRLRNTTASGDDLVERLAQKVGAGDCMILAERAEYSERSQIPLSNIAVWTLDAELSARA
;
A
#
# COMPACT_ATOMS: atom_id res chain seq x y z
N MET A 1 9.72 -20.32 -5.56
CA MET A 1 9.17 -19.08 -6.13
C MET A 1 7.69 -19.04 -5.77
N SER A 2 7.23 -18.04 -5.02
CA SER A 2 5.79 -17.87 -4.79
C SER A 2 5.08 -17.60 -6.11
N ALA A 3 3.86 -18.12 -6.26
CA ALA A 3 3.02 -17.82 -7.41
C ALA A 3 2.75 -16.30 -7.50
N MET A 4 2.56 -15.80 -8.72
CA MET A 4 2.28 -14.38 -8.94
C MET A 4 0.93 -13.99 -8.30
N PRO A 5 0.87 -12.92 -7.49
CA PRO A 5 -0.37 -12.52 -6.84
C PRO A 5 -1.36 -12.00 -7.89
N ARG A 6 -2.64 -12.14 -7.60
CA ARG A 6 -3.71 -11.60 -8.44
C ARG A 6 -3.97 -10.12 -8.13
N VAL A 7 -3.77 -9.73 -6.87
CA VAL A 7 -3.94 -8.37 -6.36
C VAL A 7 -2.76 -8.00 -5.48
N VAL A 8 -2.32 -6.74 -5.52
CA VAL A 8 -1.32 -6.20 -4.60
C VAL A 8 -1.80 -4.91 -3.95
N PHE A 9 -1.63 -4.82 -2.64
CA PHE A 9 -1.75 -3.58 -1.88
C PHE A 9 -0.40 -2.87 -1.91
N VAL A 10 -0.36 -1.65 -2.43
CA VAL A 10 0.88 -0.89 -2.63
C VAL A 10 1.18 -0.05 -1.40
N ASP A 11 2.26 -0.37 -0.69
CA ASP A 11 2.72 0.37 0.47
C ASP A 11 3.36 1.73 0.10
N THR A 12 3.46 2.64 1.07
CA THR A 12 4.09 3.97 0.96
C THR A 12 5.49 3.89 0.39
N SER A 13 6.32 2.95 0.85
CA SER A 13 7.72 2.80 0.39
C SER A 13 7.82 2.54 -1.11
N VAL A 14 6.88 1.77 -1.67
CA VAL A 14 6.80 1.50 -3.11
C VAL A 14 6.17 2.66 -3.85
N LEU A 15 5.08 3.24 -3.31
CA LEU A 15 4.38 4.34 -3.97
C LEU A 15 5.28 5.57 -4.13
N THR A 16 6.05 5.92 -3.10
CA THR A 16 7.04 7.00 -3.15
C THR A 16 8.13 6.75 -4.20
N CYS A 17 8.59 5.50 -4.34
CA CYS A 17 9.47 5.09 -5.43
C CYS A 17 8.82 5.26 -6.81
N LEU A 18 7.55 4.83 -7.01
CA LEU A 18 6.83 4.96 -8.28
C LEU A 18 6.61 6.44 -8.67
N LEU A 19 6.29 7.27 -7.68
CA LEU A 19 6.06 8.70 -7.82
C LEU A 19 7.34 9.53 -7.86
N ASP A 20 8.50 8.90 -7.72
CA ASP A 20 9.79 9.58 -7.75
C ASP A 20 9.86 10.72 -6.72
N VAL A 21 9.49 10.43 -5.47
CA VAL A 21 9.51 11.39 -4.37
C VAL A 21 10.97 11.56 -3.88
N PRO A 22 11.57 12.75 -3.97
CA PRO A 22 12.96 12.95 -3.57
C PRO A 22 13.22 12.55 -2.12
N GLY A 23 14.32 11.81 -1.91
CA GLY A 23 14.69 11.31 -0.58
C GLY A 23 13.85 10.12 -0.09
N LYS A 24 12.89 9.63 -0.90
CA LYS A 24 12.03 8.47 -0.62
C LYS A 24 11.91 7.52 -1.83
N ASN A 25 12.86 7.57 -2.75
CA ASN A 25 12.84 6.85 -4.04
C ASN A 25 14.14 6.06 -4.30
N GLN A 26 14.90 5.72 -3.25
CA GLN A 26 16.23 5.11 -3.36
C GLN A 26 16.20 3.78 -4.12
N ASP A 27 15.13 3.00 -3.97
CA ASP A 27 14.96 1.70 -4.60
C ASP A 27 14.16 1.76 -5.92
N ARG A 28 13.98 2.95 -6.50
CA ARG A 28 13.20 3.12 -7.73
C ARG A 28 13.68 2.23 -8.88
N GLU A 29 14.98 1.98 -8.99
CA GLU A 29 15.55 1.12 -10.02
C GLU A 29 15.09 -0.34 -9.92
N SER A 30 14.76 -0.83 -8.72
CA SER A 30 14.20 -2.17 -8.51
C SER A 30 12.67 -2.19 -8.61
N VAL A 31 12.01 -1.10 -8.16
CA VAL A 31 10.55 -0.97 -8.16
C VAL A 31 9.96 -0.86 -9.57
N ILE A 32 10.60 -0.11 -10.47
CA ILE A 32 10.05 0.13 -11.82
C ILE A 32 9.98 -1.16 -12.68
N PRO A 33 10.99 -2.04 -12.71
CA PRO A 33 10.88 -3.34 -13.36
C PRO A 33 9.76 -4.23 -12.80
N GLN A 34 9.59 -4.24 -11.47
CA GLN A 34 8.52 -5.01 -10.83
C GLN A 34 7.14 -4.46 -11.20
N PHE A 35 6.98 -3.13 -11.21
CA PHE A 35 5.76 -2.47 -11.68
C PHE A 35 5.38 -2.92 -13.10
N LYS A 36 6.36 -2.93 -14.02
CA LYS A 36 6.16 -3.39 -15.41
C LYS A 36 5.77 -4.86 -15.47
N THR A 37 6.37 -5.69 -14.61
CA THR A 37 6.05 -7.13 -14.52
C THR A 37 4.60 -7.34 -14.08
N TYR A 38 4.18 -6.66 -13.01
CA TYR A 38 2.79 -6.69 -12.54
C TYR A 38 1.81 -6.16 -13.59
N LYS A 39 2.12 -5.04 -14.26
CA LYS A 39 1.30 -4.55 -15.37
C LYS A 39 1.15 -5.55 -16.50
N LYS A 40 2.25 -6.17 -16.94
CA LYS A 40 2.24 -7.16 -18.03
C LYS A 40 1.40 -8.39 -17.67
N ALA A 41 1.43 -8.79 -16.41
CA ALA A 41 0.67 -9.91 -15.90
C ALA A 41 -0.76 -9.54 -15.46
N MET A 42 -1.21 -8.30 -15.70
CA MET A 42 -2.54 -7.82 -15.34
C MET A 42 -2.85 -7.97 -13.83
N VAL A 43 -1.82 -7.83 -12.99
CA VAL A 43 -1.98 -7.80 -11.54
C VAL A 43 -2.69 -6.50 -11.16
N THR A 44 -3.78 -6.64 -10.42
CA THR A 44 -4.55 -5.51 -9.90
C THR A 44 -3.78 -4.83 -8.77
N MET A 45 -3.72 -3.50 -8.78
CA MET A 45 -3.07 -2.70 -7.75
C MET A 45 -4.09 -1.85 -6.99
N ILE A 46 -4.03 -1.93 -5.67
CA ILE A 46 -4.83 -1.14 -4.74
C ILE A 46 -3.90 -0.18 -4.00
N LEU A 47 -4.33 1.08 -3.87
CA LEU A 47 -3.71 2.03 -2.95
C LEU A 47 -4.47 1.99 -1.61
N PRO A 48 -3.87 1.46 -0.53
CA PRO A 48 -4.41 1.61 0.82
C PRO A 48 -4.51 3.09 1.18
N VAL A 49 -5.50 3.45 2.01
CA VAL A 49 -5.69 4.86 2.40
C VAL A 49 -4.48 5.41 3.15
N THR A 50 -3.83 4.57 3.96
CA THR A 50 -2.65 4.96 4.74
C THR A 50 -1.48 5.29 3.83
N ALA A 51 -1.26 4.51 2.77
CA ALA A 51 -0.22 4.79 1.78
C ALA A 51 -0.44 6.11 1.04
N VAL A 52 -1.70 6.43 0.72
CA VAL A 52 -2.08 7.73 0.13
C VAL A 52 -1.76 8.88 1.10
N VAL A 53 -2.18 8.77 2.37
CA VAL A 53 -1.97 9.81 3.38
C VAL A 53 -0.48 10.02 3.68
N GLU A 54 0.29 8.95 3.89
CA GLU A 54 1.72 9.02 4.20
C GLU A 54 2.53 9.57 3.02
N THR A 55 2.22 9.13 1.80
CA THR A 55 2.85 9.66 0.58
C THR A 55 2.57 11.14 0.39
N GLY A 56 1.32 11.57 0.60
CA GLY A 56 0.95 12.99 0.56
C GLY A 56 1.74 13.83 1.57
N ASN A 57 1.90 13.33 2.80
CA ASN A 57 2.69 13.98 3.84
C ASN A 57 4.18 14.05 3.47
N HIS A 58 4.77 12.97 2.93
CA HIS A 58 6.16 12.98 2.48
C HIS A 58 6.39 14.02 1.38
N ILE A 59 5.47 14.13 0.41
CA ILE A 59 5.54 15.16 -0.64
C ILE A 59 5.44 16.55 -0.01
N ALA A 60 4.46 16.79 0.87
CA ALA A 60 4.24 18.09 1.49
C ALA A 60 5.45 18.58 2.31
N GLN A 61 6.19 17.65 2.90
CA GLN A 61 7.37 17.92 3.73
C GLN A 61 8.67 18.14 2.94
N LEU A 62 8.66 17.99 1.61
CA LEU A 62 9.82 18.32 0.77
C LEU A 62 10.20 19.79 0.95
N SER A 63 11.49 20.05 1.15
CA SER A 63 12.04 21.39 1.39
C SER A 63 11.97 22.27 0.14
N ASP A 64 12.21 21.70 -1.05
CA ASP A 64 12.13 22.41 -2.33
C ASP A 64 10.69 22.45 -2.85
N GLY A 65 10.17 23.67 -3.05
CA GLY A 65 8.82 23.89 -3.55
C GLY A 65 8.60 23.47 -5.00
N HIS A 66 9.64 23.43 -5.83
CA HIS A 66 9.56 22.91 -7.19
C HIS A 66 9.37 21.39 -7.17
N GLN A 67 10.25 20.69 -6.45
CA GLN A 67 10.17 19.23 -6.28
C GLN A 67 8.82 18.80 -5.70
N ARG A 68 8.34 19.54 -4.69
CA ARG A 68 7.02 19.31 -4.10
C ARG A 68 5.90 19.42 -5.13
N ARG A 69 5.92 20.43 -6.00
CA ARG A 69 4.92 20.61 -7.05
C ARG A 69 4.95 19.46 -8.06
N GLU A 70 6.14 19.08 -8.53
CA GLU A 70 6.29 18.00 -9.50
C GLU A 70 5.85 16.64 -8.95
N ALA A 71 6.22 16.33 -7.71
CA ALA A 71 5.79 15.10 -7.05
C ALA A 71 4.27 15.09 -6.81
N ALA A 72 3.68 16.22 -6.40
CA ALA A 72 2.24 16.35 -6.24
C ALA A 72 1.48 16.13 -7.56
N GLN A 73 1.99 16.63 -8.69
CA GLN A 73 1.38 16.40 -10.02
C GLN A 73 1.39 14.92 -10.41
N ARG A 74 2.49 14.19 -10.14
CA ARG A 74 2.56 12.74 -10.40
C ARG A 74 1.61 11.97 -9.48
N PHE A 75 1.50 12.42 -8.23
CA PHE A 75 0.61 11.81 -7.25
C PHE A 75 -0.86 11.98 -7.64
N ASP A 76 -1.29 13.21 -7.95
CA ASP A 76 -2.63 13.54 -8.44
C ASP A 76 -2.98 12.74 -9.69
N LYS A 77 -2.08 12.69 -10.68
CA LYS A 77 -2.26 11.86 -11.87
C LYS A 77 -2.44 10.38 -11.55
N THR A 78 -1.81 9.87 -10.50
CA THR A 78 -1.98 8.47 -10.06
C THR A 78 -3.33 8.28 -9.39
N LEU A 79 -3.78 9.21 -8.55
CA LEU A 79 -5.11 9.17 -7.95
C LEU A 79 -6.23 9.27 -8.99
N ALA A 80 -6.08 10.10 -10.02
CA ALA A 80 -7.03 10.17 -11.14
C ALA A 80 -7.15 8.83 -11.90
N LYS A 81 -6.07 8.04 -11.97
CA LYS A 81 -6.10 6.68 -12.54
C LYS A 81 -6.85 5.71 -11.64
N VAL A 82 -6.69 5.82 -10.32
CA VAL A 82 -7.44 5.02 -9.35
C VAL A 82 -8.93 5.35 -9.44
N GLU A 83 -9.27 6.65 -9.46
CA GLU A 83 -10.64 7.16 -9.59
C GLU A 83 -11.33 6.63 -10.85
N SER A 84 -10.63 6.65 -12.00
CA SER A 84 -11.15 6.14 -13.27
C SER A 84 -11.04 4.62 -13.46
N GLY A 85 -10.44 3.90 -12.51
CA GLY A 85 -10.19 2.46 -12.63
C GLY A 85 -9.24 2.09 -13.78
N GLU A 86 -8.31 2.97 -14.14
CA GLU A 86 -7.33 2.73 -15.21
C GLU A 86 -6.30 1.67 -14.77
N SER A 87 -6.26 0.55 -15.49
CA SER A 87 -5.31 -0.55 -15.24
C SER A 87 -3.85 -0.06 -15.05
N PRO A 88 -3.13 -0.54 -14.01
CA PRO A 88 -3.50 -1.64 -13.11
C PRO A 88 -4.32 -1.21 -11.88
N TRP A 89 -4.67 0.07 -11.77
CA TRP A 89 -5.25 0.65 -10.56
C TRP A 89 -6.76 0.39 -10.47
N ILE A 90 -7.21 -0.01 -9.29
CA ILE A 90 -8.64 -0.05 -8.97
C ILE A 90 -8.91 0.71 -7.68
N PRO A 91 -10.07 1.37 -7.56
CA PRO A 91 -10.50 1.91 -6.28
C PRO A 91 -10.79 0.76 -5.31
N ASN A 92 -10.38 0.93 -4.05
CA ASN A 92 -10.78 0.06 -2.95
C ASN A 92 -11.71 0.84 -2.03
N GLU A 93 -12.90 0.30 -1.77
CA GLU A 93 -13.77 0.86 -0.75
C GLU A 93 -13.17 0.60 0.64
N LEU A 94 -12.89 1.69 1.35
CA LEU A 94 -12.48 1.69 2.75
C LEU A 94 -13.71 1.84 3.63
N THR A 95 -13.98 0.85 4.48
CA THR A 95 -14.97 0.98 5.54
C THR A 95 -14.28 1.45 6.83
N TRP A 96 -14.63 2.64 7.33
CA TRP A 96 -14.20 3.10 8.65
C TRP A 96 -15.36 3.00 9.64
N ASP A 97 -15.68 1.76 10.00
CA ASP A 97 -16.79 1.41 10.87
C ASP A 97 -16.29 0.68 12.15
N PRO A 98 -17.18 0.36 13.11
CA PRO A 98 -16.80 -0.41 14.29
C PRO A 98 -16.18 -1.79 13.97
N THR A 99 -16.49 -2.38 12.82
CA THR A 99 -15.95 -3.66 12.37
C THR A 99 -14.47 -3.53 12.01
N MET A 100 -14.11 -2.52 11.21
CA MET A 100 -12.73 -2.20 10.87
C MET A 100 -11.93 -1.79 12.10
N ILE A 101 -12.48 -0.94 12.97
CA ILE A 101 -11.81 -0.57 14.24
C ILE A 101 -11.55 -1.81 15.09
N ARG A 102 -12.50 -2.73 15.16
CA ARG A 102 -12.31 -4.01 15.87
C ARG A 102 -11.23 -4.86 15.20
N ARG A 103 -11.21 -4.97 13.87
CA ARG A 103 -10.16 -5.70 13.12
C ARG A 103 -8.78 -5.11 13.40
N LEU A 104 -8.65 -3.79 13.37
CA LEU A 104 -7.41 -3.08 13.66
C LEU A 104 -6.94 -3.30 15.11
N ARG A 105 -7.85 -3.47 16.06
CA ARG A 105 -7.54 -3.71 17.48
C ARG A 105 -7.26 -5.16 17.81
N ASN A 106 -7.95 -6.08 17.14
CA ASN A 106 -8.00 -7.49 17.52
C ASN A 106 -6.68 -8.22 17.27
N THR A 107 -6.60 -9.37 17.91
CA THR A 107 -5.55 -10.37 17.75
C THR A 107 -5.51 -10.90 16.32
N THR A 108 -4.34 -10.86 15.71
CA THR A 108 -4.09 -11.46 14.39
C THR A 108 -3.94 -12.98 14.49
N ALA A 109 -3.81 -13.68 13.36
CA ALA A 109 -3.48 -15.10 13.34
C ALA A 109 -2.17 -15.43 14.09
N SER A 110 -1.27 -14.47 14.21
CA SER A 110 0.01 -14.59 14.93
C SER A 110 -0.11 -14.44 16.44
N GLY A 111 -1.31 -14.12 16.98
CA GLY A 111 -1.52 -13.97 18.41
C GLY A 111 -1.28 -12.56 18.98
N ASP A 112 -0.83 -11.61 18.14
CA ASP A 112 -0.58 -10.23 18.57
C ASP A 112 -1.82 -9.35 18.39
N ASP A 113 -2.17 -8.55 19.40
CA ASP A 113 -3.15 -7.47 19.31
C ASP A 113 -2.49 -6.14 18.87
N LEU A 114 -3.24 -5.04 18.82
CA LEU A 114 -2.68 -3.75 18.40
C LEU A 114 -1.58 -3.23 19.34
N VAL A 115 -1.69 -3.46 20.65
CA VAL A 115 -0.69 -2.98 21.62
C VAL A 115 0.63 -3.70 21.39
N GLU A 116 0.59 -5.02 21.25
CA GLU A 116 1.79 -5.82 21.00
C GLU A 116 2.43 -5.47 19.64
N ARG A 117 1.63 -5.28 18.59
CA ARG A 117 2.14 -4.87 17.27
C ARG A 117 2.87 -3.51 17.33
N LEU A 118 2.27 -2.52 17.99
CA LEU A 118 2.90 -1.20 18.16
C LEU A 118 4.16 -1.28 19.03
N ALA A 119 4.17 -2.12 20.07
CA ALA A 119 5.35 -2.36 20.91
C ALA A 119 6.50 -3.02 20.12
N GLN A 120 6.16 -3.89 19.16
CA GLN A 120 7.09 -4.47 18.19
C GLN A 120 7.49 -3.52 17.06
N LYS A 121 7.07 -2.23 17.11
CA LYS A 121 7.33 -1.20 16.10
C LYS A 121 6.68 -1.46 14.74
N VAL A 122 5.62 -2.27 14.69
CA VAL A 122 4.76 -2.35 13.50
C VAL A 122 3.92 -1.09 13.46
N GLY A 123 4.00 -0.31 12.37
CA GLY A 123 3.28 0.94 12.26
C GLY A 123 1.76 0.77 12.30
N ALA A 124 1.04 1.79 12.76
CA ALA A 124 -0.41 1.81 12.63
C ALA A 124 -0.84 1.80 11.15
N GLY A 125 -0.04 2.40 10.26
CA GLY A 125 -0.20 2.33 8.81
C GLY A 125 -0.15 0.89 8.29
N ASP A 126 0.90 0.15 8.67
CA ASP A 126 1.09 -1.26 8.34
C ASP A 126 -0.07 -2.13 8.84
N CYS A 127 -0.48 -1.93 10.10
CA CYS A 127 -1.62 -2.63 10.69
C CYS A 127 -2.91 -2.39 9.88
N MET A 128 -3.10 -1.16 9.38
CA MET A 128 -4.25 -0.82 8.56
C MET A 128 -4.19 -1.47 7.18
N ILE A 129 -3.03 -1.50 6.52
CA ILE A 129 -2.85 -2.18 5.23
C ILE A 129 -3.22 -3.66 5.35
N LEU A 130 -2.77 -4.32 6.42
CA LEU A 130 -3.10 -5.73 6.69
C LEU A 130 -4.60 -5.92 6.95
N ALA A 131 -5.24 -5.00 7.68
CA ALA A 131 -6.67 -5.04 7.94
C ALA A 131 -7.52 -4.82 6.67
N GLU A 132 -7.19 -3.82 5.85
CA GLU A 132 -7.83 -3.55 4.57
C GLU A 132 -7.67 -4.73 3.61
N ARG A 133 -6.48 -5.34 3.57
CA ARG A 133 -6.22 -6.52 2.75
C ARG A 133 -7.07 -7.71 3.15
N ALA A 134 -7.21 -7.97 4.45
CA ALA A 134 -8.05 -9.05 4.96
C ALA A 134 -9.53 -8.82 4.63
N GLU A 135 -10.04 -7.60 4.84
CA GLU A 135 -11.40 -7.24 4.45
C GLU A 135 -11.62 -7.38 2.94
N TYR A 136 -10.67 -6.93 2.12
CA TYR A 136 -10.75 -7.08 0.67
C TYR A 136 -10.80 -8.55 0.26
N SER A 137 -10.01 -9.42 0.89
CA SER A 137 -10.05 -10.87 0.65
C SER A 137 -11.44 -11.44 0.92
N GLU A 138 -12.03 -11.10 2.07
CA GLU A 138 -13.38 -11.54 2.46
C GLU A 138 -14.44 -11.03 1.49
N ARG A 139 -14.41 -9.73 1.15
CA ARG A 139 -15.42 -9.11 0.26
C ARG A 139 -15.32 -9.59 -1.19
N SER A 140 -14.11 -9.75 -1.71
CA SER A 140 -13.88 -10.15 -3.11
C SER A 140 -13.89 -11.67 -3.33
N GLN A 141 -13.90 -12.46 -2.25
CA GLN A 141 -13.77 -13.93 -2.29
C GLN A 141 -12.47 -14.40 -2.96
N ILE A 142 -11.44 -13.54 -3.00
CA ILE A 142 -10.10 -13.90 -3.45
C ILE A 142 -9.32 -14.39 -2.22
N PRO A 143 -8.74 -15.60 -2.23
CA PRO A 143 -7.95 -16.10 -1.12
C PRO A 143 -6.82 -15.16 -0.75
N LEU A 144 -6.57 -14.98 0.55
CA LEU A 144 -5.50 -14.10 1.06
C LEU A 144 -4.12 -14.46 0.49
N SER A 145 -3.89 -15.73 0.15
CA SER A 145 -2.67 -16.23 -0.51
C SER A 145 -2.45 -15.67 -1.92
N ASN A 146 -3.48 -15.12 -2.56
CA ASN A 146 -3.43 -14.50 -3.89
C ASN A 146 -3.47 -12.97 -3.84
N ILE A 147 -3.49 -12.38 -2.65
CA ILE A 147 -3.45 -10.94 -2.43
C ILE A 147 -2.15 -10.67 -1.66
N ALA A 148 -1.20 -9.93 -2.22
CA ALA A 148 0.05 -9.61 -1.53
C ALA A 148 0.07 -8.14 -1.07
N VAL A 149 1.00 -7.82 -0.17
CA VAL A 149 1.42 -6.44 0.07
C VAL A 149 2.73 -6.24 -0.67
N TRP A 150 2.79 -5.22 -1.54
CA TRP A 150 4.02 -4.83 -2.20
C TRP A 150 4.65 -3.67 -1.42
N THR A 151 5.69 -4.00 -0.66
CA THR A 151 6.42 -3.09 0.23
C THR A 151 7.93 -3.33 0.12
N LEU A 152 8.71 -2.32 0.47
CA LEU A 152 10.17 -2.42 0.69
C LEU A 152 10.51 -2.56 2.19
N ASP A 153 9.51 -2.48 3.07
CA ASP A 153 9.65 -2.71 4.50
C ASP A 153 9.67 -4.22 4.80
N ALA A 154 10.77 -4.70 5.37
CA ALA A 154 10.96 -6.12 5.67
C ALA A 154 10.02 -6.62 6.78
N GLU A 155 9.67 -5.78 7.75
CA GLU A 155 8.76 -6.12 8.85
C GLU A 155 7.33 -6.26 8.37
N LEU A 156 6.87 -5.35 7.51
CA LEU A 156 5.55 -5.48 6.86
C LEU A 156 5.54 -6.67 5.90
N SER A 157 6.61 -6.88 5.12
CA SER A 157 6.72 -8.02 4.21
C SER A 157 6.68 -9.37 4.94
N ALA A 158 7.22 -9.48 6.16
CA ALA A 158 7.21 -10.73 6.93
C ALA A 158 5.82 -11.09 7.49
N ARG A 159 4.91 -10.11 7.53
CA ARG A 159 3.53 -10.23 8.06
C ARG A 159 2.47 -10.28 6.96
N ALA A 160 2.87 -10.08 5.71
CA ALA A 160 2.02 -10.06 4.53
C ALA A 160 1.94 -11.44 3.84
#